data_AF-A0A2H0LXP2-F1
#
_entry.id   AF-A0A2H0LXP2-F1
#
_cell.length_a   1.000
_cell.length_b   1.000
_cell.length_c   1.000
_cell.angle_alpha   90.00
_cell.angle_beta   90.00
_cell.angle_gamma   90.00
#
_symmetry.space_group_name_H-M   'P 1'
#
loop_
_entity.id
_entity.type
_entity.pdbx_description
1 polymer ?
#
loop_
_entity_poly.entity_id
_entity_poly.type
_entity_poly.pdbx_seq_one_letter_code
_entity_poly.pdbx_strand_id
1 'polypeptide(L)'
;MNLYQASRAFNYVLNTGKPIVKKGGIVLVRASLRDGFGRGIAEKRFSRAMKVMKSPQDFINKIKQGGCVAGEHRAYMVAKALKDARLGFIGQKAYTYSKGCPFLAFPTVKAARDFIKHTMGEEASIYEVSNALSVIISR
;
A
#
# COMPACT_ATOMS: atom_id res chain seq x y z
N MET A 1 10.27 -9.95 5.82
CA MET A 1 9.45 -8.74 5.64
C MET A 1 7.97 -9.11 5.59
N ASN A 2 7.11 -8.35 6.27
CA ASN A 2 5.64 -8.50 6.31
C ASN A 2 4.91 -7.29 5.69
N LEU A 3 3.58 -7.36 5.62
CA LEU A 3 2.72 -6.32 5.05
C LEU A 3 2.84 -4.96 5.78
N TYR A 4 2.96 -5.00 7.11
CA TYR A 4 3.13 -3.80 7.92
C TYR A 4 4.40 -3.03 7.52
N GLN A 5 5.53 -3.73 7.44
CA GLN A 5 6.81 -3.11 7.06
C GLN A 5 6.82 -2.67 5.59
N ALA A 6 6.29 -3.49 4.69
CA ALA A 6 6.24 -3.18 3.26
C ALA A 6 5.40 -1.91 2.97
N SER A 7 4.32 -1.68 3.73
CA SER A 7 3.47 -0.49 3.58
C SER A 7 4.16 0.84 3.91
N ARG A 8 5.37 0.82 4.51
CA ARG A 8 6.14 2.05 4.78
C ARG A 8 6.53 2.78 3.50
N ALA A 9 6.86 2.04 2.45
CA ALA A 9 7.24 2.59 1.14
C ALA A 9 6.19 3.57 0.63
N PHE A 10 4.92 3.19 0.76
CA PHE A 10 3.78 3.98 0.32
C PHE A 10 3.77 5.36 0.97
N ASN A 11 3.97 5.37 2.29
CA ASN A 11 4.00 6.62 3.05
C ASN A 11 5.24 7.46 2.73
N TYR A 12 6.39 6.82 2.46
CA TYR A 12 7.62 7.54 2.12
C TYR A 12 7.59 8.22 0.77
N VAL A 13 6.82 7.68 -0.19
CA VAL A 13 6.66 8.33 -1.50
C VAL A 13 5.58 9.40 -1.47
N LEU A 14 4.50 9.20 -0.70
CA LEU A 14 3.32 10.07 -0.73
C LEU A 14 3.28 11.15 0.35
N ASN A 15 3.76 10.87 1.56
CA ASN A 15 3.71 11.84 2.66
C ASN A 15 4.99 12.69 2.69
N THR A 16 5.33 13.29 1.55
CA THR A 16 6.45 14.23 1.40
C THR A 16 5.92 15.58 0.91
N GLY A 17 6.70 16.65 1.08
CA GLY A 17 6.29 17.99 0.61
C GLY A 17 6.10 18.10 -0.90
N LYS A 18 6.71 17.19 -1.69
CA LYS A 18 6.57 17.10 -3.14
C LYS A 18 6.46 15.62 -3.56
N PRO A 19 5.26 15.01 -3.48
CA PRO A 19 5.08 13.60 -3.85
C PRO A 19 5.41 13.35 -5.32
N ILE A 20 6.19 12.30 -5.59
CA ILE A 20 6.56 11.90 -6.95
C ILE A 20 5.35 11.30 -7.69
N VAL A 21 4.43 10.70 -6.94
CA VAL A 21 3.20 10.09 -7.45
C VAL A 21 2.11 11.15 -7.48
N LYS A 22 1.49 11.34 -8.64
CA LYS A 22 0.33 12.23 -8.78
C LYS A 22 -0.91 11.62 -8.11
N LYS A 23 -1.89 12.46 -7.78
CA LYS A 23 -3.21 11.99 -7.34
C LYS A 23 -3.81 11.03 -8.36
N GLY A 24 -4.38 9.93 -7.90
CA GLY A 24 -4.89 8.82 -8.71
C GLY A 24 -3.84 7.77 -9.09
N GLY A 25 -2.55 8.03 -8.85
CA GLY A 25 -1.46 7.15 -9.25
C GLY A 25 -1.42 5.82 -8.48
N ILE A 26 -0.53 4.93 -8.92
CA ILE A 26 -0.32 3.61 -8.31
C ILE A 26 1.11 3.52 -7.77
N VAL A 27 1.25 3.00 -6.55
CA VAL A 27 2.52 2.64 -5.90
C VAL A 27 2.56 1.13 -5.72
N LEU A 28 3.45 0.44 -6.42
CA LEU A 28 3.61 -1.00 -6.26
C LEU A 28 4.93 -1.34 -5.59
N VAL A 29 4.87 -2.04 -4.46
CA VAL A 29 6.03 -2.42 -3.65
C VAL A 29 6.43 -3.86 -3.92
N ARG A 30 7.66 -4.09 -4.39
CA ARG A 30 8.21 -5.46 -4.48
C ARG A 30 8.50 -5.98 -3.07
N ALA A 31 7.74 -6.99 -2.64
CA ALA A 31 7.86 -7.56 -1.31
C ALA A 31 7.51 -9.05 -1.35
N SER A 32 8.44 -9.90 -0.88
CA SER A 32 8.21 -11.35 -0.78
C SER A 32 7.18 -11.74 0.28
N LEU A 33 6.88 -10.83 1.22
CA LEU A 33 5.93 -11.00 2.33
C LEU A 33 6.07 -12.34 3.07
N ARG A 34 7.32 -12.82 3.26
CA ARG A 34 7.60 -14.14 3.85
C ARG A 34 7.00 -14.31 5.25
N ASP A 35 6.92 -13.21 6.01
CA ASP A 35 6.39 -13.19 7.38
C ASP A 35 4.89 -12.86 7.43
N GLY A 36 4.24 -12.73 6.28
CA GLY A 36 2.81 -12.50 6.15
C GLY A 36 2.30 -11.22 6.81
N PHE A 37 1.41 -11.38 7.78
CA PHE A 37 0.87 -10.28 8.58
C PHE A 37 1.78 -9.88 9.75
N GLY A 38 2.86 -10.60 9.99
CA GLY A 38 3.69 -10.42 11.18
C GLY A 38 3.10 -11.10 12.43
N ARG A 39 3.87 -11.12 13.51
CA ARG A 39 3.52 -11.77 14.79
C ARG A 39 3.24 -10.77 15.90
N GLY A 40 3.74 -9.54 15.77
CA GLY A 40 3.60 -8.49 16.76
C GLY A 40 2.16 -7.96 16.86
N ILE A 41 1.81 -7.44 18.05
CA ILE A 41 0.47 -6.88 18.32
C ILE A 41 0.14 -5.75 17.33
N ALA A 42 1.10 -4.87 17.06
CA ALA A 42 0.93 -3.77 16.11
C ALA A 42 0.63 -4.27 14.68
N GLU A 43 1.32 -5.31 14.24
CA GLU A 43 1.20 -5.87 12.89
C GLU A 43 -0.17 -6.56 12.71
N LYS A 44 -0.62 -7.28 13.74
CA LYS A 44 -1.96 -7.87 13.80
C LYS A 44 -3.06 -6.81 13.78
N ARG A 45 -2.92 -5.74 14.57
CA ARG A 45 -3.88 -4.62 14.59
C ARG A 45 -3.94 -3.90 13.25
N PHE A 46 -2.79 -3.64 12.63
CA PHE A 46 -2.71 -3.09 11.27
C PHE A 46 -3.43 -3.99 10.25
N SER A 47 -3.14 -5.29 10.24
CA SER A 47 -3.80 -6.24 9.33
C SER A 47 -5.32 -6.23 9.52
N ARG A 48 -5.79 -6.27 10.77
CA ARG A 48 -7.22 -6.20 11.09
C ARG A 48 -7.83 -4.90 10.58
N ALA A 49 -7.19 -3.76 10.87
CA ALA A 49 -7.64 -2.45 10.42
C ALA A 49 -7.76 -2.36 8.89
N MET A 50 -6.76 -2.86 8.15
CA MET A 50 -6.81 -2.92 6.69
C MET A 50 -7.96 -3.79 6.18
N LYS A 51 -8.21 -4.95 6.81
CA LYS A 51 -9.27 -5.87 6.38
C LYS A 51 -10.69 -5.36 6.63
N VAL A 52 -10.89 -4.60 7.69
CA VAL A 52 -12.22 -4.05 8.04
C VAL A 52 -12.45 -2.66 7.43
N MET A 53 -11.44 -2.06 6.82
CA MET A 53 -11.54 -0.75 6.18
C MET A 53 -12.39 -0.86 4.91
N LYS A 54 -13.59 -0.26 4.96
CA LYS A 54 -14.46 -0.13 3.79
C LYS A 54 -14.09 1.06 2.91
N SER A 55 -13.71 2.16 3.55
CA SER A 55 -13.31 3.41 2.90
C SER A 55 -12.18 4.06 3.70
N PRO A 56 -11.13 4.57 3.04
CA PRO A 56 -10.08 5.32 3.74
C PRO A 56 -10.63 6.53 4.50
N GLN A 57 -11.64 7.23 3.94
CA GLN A 57 -12.22 8.42 4.56
C GLN A 57 -12.98 8.08 5.85
N ASP A 58 -13.80 7.02 5.82
CA ASP A 58 -14.56 6.59 7.00
C ASP A 58 -13.64 6.12 8.12
N PHE A 59 -12.57 5.41 7.76
CA PHE A 59 -11.57 4.96 8.72
C PHE A 59 -10.84 6.14 9.38
N ILE A 60 -10.47 7.16 8.60
CA ILE A 60 -9.87 8.40 9.12
C ILE A 60 -10.84 9.12 10.07
N ASN A 61 -12.11 9.23 9.69
CA ASN A 61 -13.13 9.89 10.52
C ASN A 61 -13.33 9.15 11.84
N LYS A 62 -13.41 7.81 11.80
CA LYS A 62 -13.51 6.96 13.00
C LYS A 62 -12.34 7.20 13.95
N ILE A 63 -11.10 7.22 13.45
CA ILE A 63 -9.92 7.47 14.27
C ILE A 63 -9.91 8.89 14.85
N LYS A 64 -10.35 9.89 14.08
CA LYS A 64 -10.44 11.28 14.57
C LYS A 64 -11.46 11.43 15.71
N GLN A 65 -12.55 10.67 15.68
CA GLN A 65 -13.61 10.74 16.69
C GLN A 65 -13.31 9.89 17.93
N GLY A 66 -12.78 8.67 17.75
CA GLY A 66 -12.59 7.69 18.81
C GLY A 66 -11.16 7.53 19.32
N GLY A 67 -10.19 8.26 18.75
CA GLY A 67 -8.78 8.09 19.04
C GLY A 67 -8.13 6.92 18.30
N CYS A 68 -6.80 6.81 18.39
CA CYS A 68 -6.01 5.78 17.73
C CYS A 68 -5.38 4.85 18.78
N VAL A 69 -5.66 3.54 18.71
CA VAL A 69 -4.97 2.59 19.61
C VAL A 69 -3.57 2.27 19.08
N ALA A 70 -2.67 1.89 19.99
CA ALA A 70 -1.29 1.53 19.64
C ALA A 70 -1.25 0.46 18.52
N GLY A 71 -0.56 0.73 17.42
CA GLY A 71 -0.50 -0.12 16.22
C GLY A 71 -1.43 0.29 15.08
N GLU A 72 -2.48 1.07 15.33
CA GLU A 72 -3.37 1.61 14.28
C GLU A 72 -2.83 2.88 13.61
N HIS A 73 -1.81 3.53 14.20
CA HIS A 73 -1.19 4.72 13.62
C HIS A 73 -0.67 4.44 12.19
N ARG A 74 -0.15 3.23 11.95
CA ARG A 74 0.29 2.84 10.61
C ARG A 74 -0.89 2.69 9.65
N ALA A 75 -2.00 2.12 10.13
CA ALA A 75 -3.21 1.97 9.36
C ALA A 75 -3.80 3.34 8.99
N TYR A 76 -3.79 4.27 9.93
CA TYR A 76 -4.19 5.66 9.71
C TYR A 76 -3.35 6.34 8.64
N MET A 77 -2.02 6.21 8.71
CA MET A 77 -1.12 6.80 7.72
C MET A 77 -1.34 6.23 6.32
N VAL A 78 -1.49 4.91 6.23
CA VAL A 78 -1.83 4.23 4.97
C VAL A 78 -3.20 4.70 4.45
N ALA A 79 -4.21 4.81 5.30
CA ALA A 79 -5.53 5.31 4.92
C ALA A 79 -5.47 6.73 4.36
N LYS A 80 -4.67 7.63 4.97
CA LYS A 80 -4.46 8.97 4.43
C LYS A 80 -3.87 8.93 3.02
N ALA A 81 -2.82 8.16 2.83
CA ALA A 81 -2.16 8.02 1.54
C ALA A 81 -3.06 7.33 0.49
N LEU A 82 -3.94 6.42 0.90
CA LEU A 82 -4.91 5.74 0.03
C LEU A 82 -5.97 6.70 -0.56
N LYS A 83 -6.14 7.91 0.02
CA LYS A 83 -6.99 8.94 -0.58
C LYS A 83 -6.40 9.51 -1.87
N ASP A 84 -5.07 9.52 -1.97
CA ASP A 84 -4.37 10.16 -3.07
C ASP A 84 -3.87 9.15 -4.09
N ALA A 85 -3.59 7.91 -3.70
CA ALA A 85 -3.04 6.89 -4.60
C ALA A 85 -3.43 5.47 -4.18
N ARG A 86 -3.20 4.52 -5.08
CA ARG A 86 -3.43 3.09 -4.82
C ARG A 86 -2.13 2.42 -4.38
N LEU A 87 -2.21 1.54 -3.39
CA LEU A 87 -1.08 0.72 -2.95
C LEU A 87 -1.22 -0.71 -3.47
N GLY A 88 -0.14 -1.29 -3.97
CA GLY A 88 -0.07 -2.71 -4.28
C GLY A 88 1.24 -3.37 -3.90
N PHE A 89 1.23 -4.70 -3.89
CA PHE A 89 2.40 -5.52 -3.60
C PHE A 89 2.70 -6.50 -4.73
N ILE A 90 3.99 -6.67 -5.02
CA ILE A 90 4.48 -7.60 -6.03
C ILE A 90 5.28 -8.71 -5.35
N GLY A 91 4.82 -9.95 -5.51
CA GLY A 91 5.49 -11.15 -5.02
C GLY A 91 4.54 -12.34 -4.93
N GLN A 92 5.11 -13.55 -4.86
CA GLN A 92 4.32 -14.80 -4.86
C GLN A 92 3.24 -14.85 -3.77
N LYS A 93 3.52 -14.32 -2.57
CA LYS A 93 2.55 -14.28 -1.46
C LYS A 93 1.74 -12.99 -1.38
N ALA A 94 1.89 -12.08 -2.33
CA ALA A 94 1.19 -10.77 -2.33
C ALA A 94 -0.33 -10.94 -2.29
N TYR A 95 -0.86 -11.84 -3.12
CA TYR A 95 -2.30 -12.11 -3.17
C TYR A 95 -2.82 -12.66 -1.84
N THR A 96 -2.15 -13.67 -1.29
CA THR A 96 -2.53 -14.32 -0.03
C THR A 96 -2.64 -13.34 1.13
N TYR A 97 -1.68 -12.44 1.28
CA TYR A 97 -1.65 -11.50 2.41
C TYR A 97 -2.36 -10.18 2.14
N SER A 98 -2.65 -9.84 0.90
CA SER A 98 -3.45 -8.66 0.56
C SER A 98 -4.95 -8.97 0.44
N LYS A 99 -5.34 -10.25 0.46
CA LYS A 99 -6.74 -10.67 0.36
C LYS A 99 -7.60 -9.99 1.45
N GLY A 100 -8.65 -9.31 0.99
CA GLY A 100 -9.58 -8.55 1.84
C GLY A 100 -9.04 -7.22 2.36
N CYS A 101 -7.83 -6.82 1.98
CA CYS A 101 -7.28 -5.49 2.23
C CYS A 101 -7.54 -4.58 1.01
N PRO A 102 -7.48 -3.25 1.16
CA PRO A 102 -7.67 -2.29 0.06
C PRO A 102 -6.44 -2.19 -0.88
N PHE A 103 -5.68 -3.27 -1.03
CA PHE A 103 -4.42 -3.30 -1.74
C PHE A 103 -4.51 -4.10 -3.04
N LEU A 104 -3.79 -3.66 -4.06
CA LEU A 104 -3.53 -4.44 -5.25
C LEU A 104 -2.49 -5.53 -4.94
N ALA A 105 -2.53 -6.62 -5.69
CA ALA A 105 -1.56 -7.70 -5.51
C ALA A 105 -1.23 -8.35 -6.86
N PHE A 106 0.06 -8.52 -7.11
CA PHE A 106 0.57 -9.09 -8.34
C PHE A 106 1.62 -10.17 -8.04
N PRO A 107 1.61 -11.30 -8.78
CA PRO A 107 2.61 -12.35 -8.58
C PRO A 107 3.99 -11.95 -9.13
N THR A 108 4.03 -11.10 -10.15
CA THR A 108 5.25 -10.72 -10.87
C THR A 108 5.25 -9.24 -11.27
N VAL A 109 6.43 -8.70 -11.57
CA VAL A 109 6.57 -7.33 -12.12
C VAL A 109 5.88 -7.19 -13.46
N LYS A 110 5.92 -8.24 -14.29
CA LYS A 110 5.23 -8.26 -15.59
C LYS A 110 3.72 -8.08 -15.41
N ALA A 111 3.09 -8.89 -14.55
CA ALA A 111 1.65 -8.79 -14.29
C ALA A 111 1.23 -7.39 -13.75
N ALA A 112 2.08 -6.81 -12.91
CA ALA A 112 1.91 -5.44 -12.41
C ALA A 112 1.98 -4.39 -13.54
N ARG A 113 2.95 -4.51 -14.46
CA ARG A 113 3.11 -3.61 -15.61
C ARG A 113 1.95 -3.75 -16.58
N ASP A 114 1.51 -4.96 -16.87
CA ASP A 114 0.37 -5.23 -17.76
C ASP A 114 -0.91 -4.59 -17.19
N PHE A 115 -1.15 -4.73 -15.88
CA PHE A 115 -2.26 -4.06 -15.20
C PHE A 115 -2.17 -2.54 -15.29
N ILE A 116 -0.98 -1.98 -15.08
CA ILE A 116 -0.74 -0.54 -15.17
C ILE A 116 -1.09 -0.03 -16.56
N LYS A 117 -0.55 -0.65 -17.61
CA LYS A 117 -0.79 -0.27 -19.00
C LYS A 117 -2.27 -0.32 -19.34
N HIS A 118 -2.95 -1.36 -18.89
CA HIS A 118 -4.39 -1.50 -19.11
C HIS A 118 -5.22 -0.44 -18.36
N THR A 119 -4.83 -0.08 -17.13
CA THR A 119 -5.61 0.81 -16.27
C THR A 119 -5.32 2.30 -16.51
N MET A 120 -4.06 2.63 -16.82
CA MET A 120 -3.55 4.00 -16.91
C MET A 120 -3.20 4.40 -18.36
N GLY A 121 -3.19 3.45 -19.29
CA GLY A 121 -2.79 3.65 -20.69
C GLY A 121 -1.34 3.24 -20.95
N GLU A 122 -1.01 3.05 -22.23
CA GLU A 122 0.34 2.64 -22.67
C GLU A 122 1.41 3.72 -22.41
N GLU A 123 1.02 5.00 -22.40
CA GLU A 123 1.89 6.16 -22.18
C GLU A 123 2.15 6.46 -20.69
N ALA A 124 1.69 5.57 -19.80
CA ALA A 124 1.80 5.76 -18.36
C ALA A 124 3.27 5.80 -17.92
N SER A 125 3.72 6.93 -17.39
CA SER A 125 5.14 7.12 -17.01
C SER A 125 5.51 6.25 -15.82
N ILE A 126 6.37 5.24 -16.04
CA ILE A 126 6.81 4.32 -14.99
C ILE A 126 8.16 4.76 -14.38
N TYR A 127 8.21 4.99 -13.07
CA TYR A 127 9.46 5.23 -12.33
C TYR A 127 9.79 4.03 -11.44
N GLU A 128 11.00 3.49 -11.58
CA GLU A 128 11.52 2.41 -10.74
C GLU A 128 12.57 2.97 -9.77
N VAL A 129 12.33 2.81 -8.47
CA VAL A 129 13.24 3.28 -7.42
C VAL A 129 14.00 2.10 -6.84
N SER A 130 15.29 2.02 -7.13
CA SER A 130 16.15 0.88 -6.75
C SER A 130 16.45 0.81 -5.25
N ASN A 131 16.34 1.91 -4.49
CA ASN A 131 16.56 1.88 -3.04
C ASN A 131 15.58 2.73 -2.22
N ALA A 132 14.69 2.00 -1.53
CA ALA A 132 14.14 2.22 -0.18
C ALA A 132 13.13 1.10 0.13
N LEU A 133 12.43 0.63 -0.90
CA LEU A 133 11.45 -0.47 -1.01
C LEU A 133 11.00 -0.36 -2.46
N SER A 134 11.29 -1.34 -3.33
CA SER A 134 11.23 -1.15 -4.79
C SER A 134 9.83 -0.75 -5.26
N VAL A 135 9.66 0.53 -5.61
CA VAL A 135 8.38 1.11 -6.04
C VAL A 135 8.32 1.19 -7.56
N ILE A 136 7.23 0.70 -8.15
CA ILE A 136 6.79 1.06 -9.51
C ILE A 136 5.74 2.15 -9.36
N ILE A 137 6.06 3.37 -9.82
CA ILE A 137 5.15 4.52 -9.86
C ILE A 137 4.63 4.63 -11.28
N SER A 138 3.32 4.77 -11.49
CA SER A 138 2.75 4.97 -12.83
C SER A 138 1.75 6.13 -12.86
N ARG A 139 1.74 6.90 -13.96
CA ARG A 139 0.89 8.05 -14.25
C ARG A 139 -0.32 7.66 -15.07
#